data_AF-A0A1H2LDV6-F1
#
_entry.id   AF-A0A1H2LDV6-F1
#
_cell.length_a   1.000
_cell.length_b   1.000
_cell.length_c   1.000
_cell.angle_alpha   90.00
_cell.angle_beta   90.00
_cell.angle_gamma   90.00
#
_symmetry.space_group_name_H-M   'P 1'
#
loop_
_entity.id
_entity.type
_entity.pdbx_description
1 polymer ?
#
loop_
_entity_poly.entity_id
_entity_poly.type
_entity_poly.pdbx_seq_one_letter_code
_entity_poly.pdbx_strand_id
1 'polypeptide(L)'
;MYMPKSSPVSPAAPGALRGLLRLLRLWRVAGPQLLEQVELHGQLASLEWAEEKRRLLRLVLFAGLAFACLLSLLLVLSALLLALSWATPYQWSGVLAVVGLHGLGLLLACWRLKVLVGRGAQSFAATREELAAGFVALRRTI
;
A
#
# COMPACT_ATOMS: atom_id res chain seq x y z
N MET A 1 -60.64 49.74 26.41
CA MET A 1 -60.49 48.82 25.27
C MET A 1 -59.40 47.82 25.66
N TYR A 2 -59.82 46.62 26.06
CA TYR A 2 -58.99 45.64 26.77
C TYR A 2 -58.06 44.90 25.81
N MET A 3 -56.76 44.87 26.11
CA MET A 3 -55.79 43.92 25.58
C MET A 3 -55.82 42.62 26.41
N PRO A 4 -55.77 41.43 25.79
CA PRO A 4 -55.13 40.28 26.41
C PRO A 4 -54.11 39.65 25.44
N LYS A 5 -52.81 39.80 25.75
CA LYS A 5 -51.94 38.85 26.48
C LYS A 5 -51.39 37.75 25.55
N SER A 6 -50.14 37.93 25.16
CA SER A 6 -49.27 36.93 24.52
C SER A 6 -49.17 35.67 25.39
N SER A 7 -49.54 34.53 24.80
CA SER A 7 -49.42 33.21 25.42
C SER A 7 -47.95 32.86 25.71
N PRO A 8 -47.62 32.30 26.88
CA PRO A 8 -46.27 31.88 27.21
C PRO A 8 -45.92 30.58 26.47
N VAL A 9 -44.79 30.58 25.77
CA VAL A 9 -44.11 29.36 25.32
C VAL A 9 -43.64 28.58 26.56
N SER A 10 -44.06 27.32 26.71
CA SER A 10 -43.63 26.40 27.79
C SER A 10 -43.90 24.94 27.38
N PRO A 11 -43.12 23.93 27.82
CA PRO A 11 -41.67 23.82 27.78
C PRO A 11 -41.26 22.59 26.93
N ALA A 12 -40.32 22.74 26.01
CA ALA A 12 -39.64 21.61 25.41
C ALA A 12 -38.79 20.91 26.50
N ALA A 13 -38.94 19.58 26.72
CA ALA A 13 -37.87 18.65 27.21
C ALA A 13 -38.26 17.27 27.83
N PRO A 14 -39.48 16.66 27.78
CA PRO A 14 -39.65 15.28 28.28
C PRO A 14 -39.26 14.18 27.28
N GLY A 15 -39.32 14.45 25.98
CA GLY A 15 -39.07 13.47 24.91
C GLY A 15 -37.60 13.33 24.51
N ALA A 16 -36.84 14.43 24.54
CA ALA A 16 -35.43 14.46 24.14
C ALA A 16 -34.55 13.62 25.07
N LEU A 17 -34.75 13.73 26.39
CA LEU A 17 -34.05 12.92 27.40
C LEU A 17 -34.34 11.43 27.23
N ARG A 18 -35.58 11.05 26.92
CA ARG A 18 -35.94 9.64 26.66
C ARG A 18 -35.29 9.12 25.38
N GLY A 19 -35.24 9.94 24.33
CA GLY A 19 -34.52 9.61 23.09
C GLY A 19 -33.03 9.41 23.32
N LEU A 20 -32.38 10.32 24.05
CA LEU A 20 -30.97 10.23 24.42
C LEU A 20 -30.68 8.98 25.26
N LEU A 21 -31.52 8.68 26.26
CA LEU A 21 -31.38 7.47 27.08
C LEU A 21 -31.57 6.19 26.25
N ARG A 22 -32.44 6.22 25.24
CA ARG A 22 -32.65 5.10 24.32
C ARG A 22 -31.42 4.89 23.43
N LEU A 23 -30.84 5.97 22.90
CA LEU A 23 -29.59 5.93 22.14
C LEU A 23 -28.42 5.45 22.99
N LEU A 24 -28.25 5.97 24.21
CA LEU A 24 -27.22 5.52 25.16
C LEU A 24 -27.35 4.04 25.51
N ARG A 25 -28.59 3.57 25.72
CA ARG A 25 -28.85 2.16 26.03
C ARG A 25 -28.59 1.27 24.81
N LEU A 26 -28.97 1.71 23.62
CA LEU A 26 -28.64 1.01 22.36
C LEU A 26 -27.13 0.96 22.14
N TRP A 27 -26.41 2.07 22.36
CA TRP A 27 -24.96 2.13 22.23
C TRP A 27 -24.25 1.24 23.24
N ARG A 28 -24.74 1.19 24.48
CA ARG A 28 -24.21 0.32 25.54
C ARG A 28 -24.42 -1.17 25.26
N VAL A 29 -25.50 -1.53 24.57
CA VAL A 29 -25.83 -2.92 24.24
C VAL A 29 -25.19 -3.37 22.92
N ALA A 30 -25.16 -2.52 21.90
CA ALA A 30 -24.63 -2.84 20.58
C ALA A 30 -23.13 -2.57 20.43
N GLY A 31 -22.58 -1.65 21.23
CA GLY A 31 -21.16 -1.29 21.21
C GLY A 31 -20.20 -2.48 21.41
N PRO A 32 -20.41 -3.34 22.42
CA PRO A 32 -19.54 -4.49 22.65
C PRO A 32 -19.53 -5.49 21.48
N GLN A 33 -20.69 -5.74 20.85
CA GLN A 33 -20.83 -6.67 19.74
C GLN A 33 -20.11 -6.16 18.48
N LEU A 34 -20.21 -4.86 18.21
CA LEU A 34 -19.49 -4.22 17.11
C LEU A 34 -17.97 -4.21 17.35
N LEU A 35 -17.54 -3.97 18.59
CA LEU A 35 -16.12 -4.01 18.96
C LEU A 35 -15.54 -5.42 18.80
N GLU A 36 -16.28 -6.45 19.22
CA GLU A 36 -15.88 -7.85 19.08
C GLU A 36 -15.77 -8.26 17.60
N GLN A 37 -16.71 -7.82 16.76
CA GLN A 37 -16.63 -8.04 15.30
C GLN A 37 -15.44 -7.32 14.66
N VAL A 38 -15.19 -6.06 15.03
CA VAL A 38 -14.03 -5.30 14.53
C VAL A 38 -12.72 -5.91 15.00
N GLU A 39 -12.66 -6.40 16.24
CA GLU A 39 -11.48 -7.08 16.77
C GLU A 39 -11.20 -8.37 16.01
N LEU A 40 -12.22 -9.21 15.79
CA LEU A 40 -12.07 -10.47 15.05
C LEU A 40 -11.67 -10.22 13.59
N HIS A 41 -12.33 -9.30 12.90
CA HIS A 41 -11.97 -8.93 11.52
C HIS A 41 -10.61 -8.22 11.44
N GLY A 42 -10.25 -7.44 12.45
CA GLY A 42 -8.93 -6.82 12.56
C GLY A 42 -7.81 -7.86 12.72
N GLN A 43 -8.03 -8.89 13.55
CA GLN A 43 -7.09 -9.99 13.73
C GLN A 43 -6.91 -10.78 12.42
N LEU A 44 -8.00 -11.14 11.74
CA LEU A 44 -7.97 -11.81 10.43
C LEU A 44 -7.25 -10.96 9.36
N ALA A 45 -7.61 -9.69 9.23
CA ALA A 45 -6.98 -8.78 8.27
C ALA A 45 -5.47 -8.61 8.52
N SER A 46 -5.06 -8.57 9.80
CA SER A 46 -3.64 -8.48 10.16
C SER A 46 -2.84 -9.74 9.79
N LEU A 47 -3.46 -10.91 9.92
CA LEU A 47 -2.88 -12.20 9.52
C LEU A 47 -2.75 -12.31 8.00
N GLU A 48 -3.84 -12.04 7.28
CA GLU A 48 -3.85 -12.04 5.81
C GLU A 48 -2.82 -11.05 5.24
N TRP A 49 -2.72 -9.87 5.84
CA TRP A 49 -1.72 -8.87 5.46
C TRP A 49 -0.29 -9.36 5.72
N ALA A 50 -0.03 -9.99 6.87
CA ALA A 50 1.28 -10.54 7.17
C ALA A 50 1.65 -11.68 6.21
N GLU A 51 0.70 -12.51 5.81
CA GLU A 51 0.88 -13.57 4.83
C GLU A 51 1.17 -13.03 3.43
N GLU A 52 0.37 -12.06 2.96
CA GLU A 52 0.58 -11.37 1.69
C GLU A 52 1.97 -10.72 1.64
N LYS A 53 2.35 -10.01 2.71
CA LYS A 53 3.66 -9.39 2.83
C LYS A 53 4.78 -10.42 2.73
N ARG A 54 4.65 -11.57 3.39
CA ARG A 54 5.63 -12.68 3.29
C ARG A 54 5.67 -13.25 1.87
N ARG A 55 4.53 -13.41 1.19
CA ARG A 55 4.47 -13.85 -0.21
C ARG A 55 5.19 -12.87 -1.14
N LEU A 56 4.92 -11.57 -1.02
CA LEU A 56 5.55 -10.52 -1.81
C LEU A 56 7.06 -10.45 -1.54
N LEU A 57 7.49 -10.55 -0.28
CA LEU A 57 8.91 -10.59 0.06
C LEU A 57 9.62 -11.79 -0.60
N ARG A 58 9.03 -12.99 -0.53
CA ARG A 58 9.57 -14.17 -1.22
C ARG A 58 9.66 -13.95 -2.73
N LEU A 59 8.62 -13.41 -3.36
CA LEU A 59 8.62 -13.10 -4.79
C LEU A 59 9.73 -12.13 -5.18
N VAL A 60 9.92 -11.05 -4.41
CA VAL A 60 10.99 -10.07 -4.66
C VAL A 60 12.38 -10.72 -4.50
N LEU A 61 12.57 -11.55 -3.46
CA LEU A 61 13.83 -12.25 -3.25
C LEU A 61 14.15 -13.22 -4.39
N PHE A 62 13.20 -14.07 -4.80
CA PHE A 62 13.40 -15.00 -5.91
C PHE A 62 13.56 -14.28 -7.25
N ALA A 63 12.82 -13.20 -7.49
CA ALA A 63 12.99 -12.39 -8.69
C ALA A 63 14.38 -11.72 -8.72
N GLY A 64 14.85 -11.21 -7.59
CA GLY A 64 16.19 -10.64 -7.46
C GLY A 64 17.28 -11.70 -7.69
N LEU A 65 17.13 -12.88 -7.11
CA LEU A 65 18.03 -14.01 -7.34
C LEU A 65 18.04 -14.45 -8.80
N ALA A 66 16.88 -14.63 -9.42
CA ALA A 66 16.76 -14.99 -10.83
C ALA A 66 17.43 -13.94 -11.74
N PHE A 67 17.26 -12.66 -11.42
CA PHE A 67 17.91 -11.57 -12.13
C PHE A 67 19.44 -11.60 -11.97
N ALA A 68 19.95 -11.84 -10.76
CA ALA A 68 21.38 -11.98 -10.52
C ALA A 68 21.98 -13.19 -11.27
N CYS A 69 21.30 -14.33 -11.26
CA CYS A 69 21.69 -15.52 -12.03
C CYS A 69 21.69 -15.22 -13.54
N LEU A 70 20.69 -14.50 -14.05
CA LEU A 70 20.63 -14.10 -15.45
C LEU A 70 21.83 -13.22 -15.84
N LEU A 71 22.19 -12.23 -15.01
CA LEU A 71 23.36 -11.39 -15.25
C LEU A 71 24.66 -12.19 -15.22
N SER A 72 24.81 -13.11 -14.25
CA SER A 72 25.97 -14.01 -14.18
C SER A 72 26.08 -14.89 -15.42
N LEU A 73 24.96 -15.46 -15.89
CA LEU A 73 24.92 -16.26 -17.11
C LEU A 73 25.32 -15.42 -18.34
N LEU A 74 24.81 -14.19 -18.42
CA LEU A 74 25.13 -13.25 -19.50
C LEU A 74 26.62 -12.93 -19.54
N LEU A 75 27.26 -12.75 -18.38
CA LEU A 75 28.70 -12.52 -18.26
C LEU A 75 29.51 -13.72 -18.76
N VAL A 76 29.17 -14.93 -18.31
CA VAL A 76 29.86 -16.17 -18.74
C VAL A 76 29.67 -16.39 -20.24
N LEU A 77 28.45 -16.20 -20.75
CA LEU A 77 28.15 -16.32 -22.18
C LEU A 77 28.90 -15.28 -23.02
N SER A 78 29.05 -14.07 -22.51
CA SER A 78 29.83 -13.01 -23.17
C SER A 78 31.31 -13.35 -23.24
N ALA A 79 31.88 -13.88 -22.14
CA ALA A 79 33.26 -14.34 -22.12
C ALA A 79 33.48 -15.48 -23.12
N LEU A 80 32.54 -16.44 -23.18
CA LEU A 80 32.57 -17.53 -24.15
C LEU A 80 32.46 -17.02 -25.60
N LEU A 81 31.55 -16.08 -25.87
CA LEU A 81 31.39 -15.47 -27.19
C LEU A 81 32.67 -14.77 -27.64
N LEU A 82 33.31 -14.01 -26.73
CA LEU A 82 34.58 -13.36 -27.01
C LEU A 82 35.68 -14.38 -27.30
N ALA A 83 35.83 -15.41 -26.46
CA ALA A 83 36.82 -16.46 -26.64
C ALA A 83 36.69 -17.17 -28.00
N LEU A 84 35.46 -17.47 -28.44
CA LEU A 84 35.20 -18.08 -29.74
C LEU A 84 35.45 -17.11 -30.91
N SER A 85 35.06 -15.84 -30.75
CA SER A 85 35.23 -14.83 -31.79
C SER A 85 36.69 -14.40 -31.98
N TRP A 86 37.54 -14.56 -30.97
CA TRP A 86 38.90 -14.02 -30.94
C TRP A 86 39.82 -14.61 -32.01
N ALA A 87 39.63 -15.89 -32.35
CA ALA A 87 40.39 -16.57 -33.41
C ALA A 87 39.78 -16.36 -34.81
N THR A 88 38.68 -15.60 -34.92
CA THR A 88 37.96 -15.37 -36.18
C THR A 88 38.05 -13.91 -36.61
N PRO A 89 37.87 -13.59 -37.90
CA PRO A 89 37.82 -12.20 -38.37
C PRO A 89 36.67 -11.37 -37.77
N TYR A 90 35.73 -12.01 -37.06
CA TYR A 90 34.56 -11.39 -36.43
C TYR A 90 34.81 -10.84 -35.02
N GLN A 91 36.07 -10.69 -34.59
CA GLN A 91 36.45 -10.17 -33.26
C GLN A 91 35.71 -8.88 -32.86
N TRP A 92 35.60 -7.91 -33.78
CA TRP A 92 34.92 -6.63 -33.51
C TRP A 92 33.41 -6.78 -33.40
N SER A 93 32.81 -7.67 -34.20
CA SER A 93 31.40 -8.00 -34.14
C SER A 93 31.04 -8.67 -32.79
N GLY A 94 31.92 -9.54 -32.28
CA GLY A 94 31.79 -10.16 -30.97
C GLY A 94 31.81 -9.15 -29.83
N VAL A 95 32.76 -8.20 -29.85
CA VAL A 95 32.82 -7.10 -28.88
C VAL A 95 31.57 -6.24 -28.93
N LEU A 96 31.09 -5.87 -30.12
CA LEU A 96 29.89 -5.05 -30.28
C LEU A 96 28.63 -5.76 -29.77
N ALA A 97 28.53 -7.07 -30.02
CA ALA A 97 27.43 -7.89 -29.51
C ALA A 97 27.41 -7.93 -27.98
N VAL A 98 28.57 -8.12 -27.34
CA VAL A 98 28.71 -8.10 -25.87
C VAL A 98 28.31 -6.74 -25.31
N VAL A 99 28.85 -5.64 -25.86
CA VAL A 99 28.53 -4.28 -25.41
C VAL A 99 27.04 -3.98 -25.55
N GLY A 100 26.44 -4.33 -26.69
CA GLY A 100 25.01 -4.14 -26.93
C GLY A 100 24.15 -4.94 -25.94
N LEU A 101 24.52 -6.20 -25.69
CA LEU A 101 23.78 -7.10 -24.80
C LEU A 101 23.81 -6.61 -23.34
N HIS A 102 24.98 -6.23 -22.82
CA HIS A 102 25.10 -5.67 -21.47
C HIS A 102 24.49 -4.27 -21.36
N GLY A 103 24.61 -3.45 -22.41
CA GLY A 103 23.98 -2.13 -22.47
C GLY A 103 22.46 -2.21 -22.38
N LEU A 104 21.83 -3.15 -23.10
CA LEU A 104 20.40 -3.44 -23.00
C LEU A 104 20.02 -3.93 -21.61
N GLY A 105 20.83 -4.81 -21.01
CA GLY A 105 20.64 -5.29 -19.64
C GLY A 105 20.65 -4.14 -18.62
N LEU A 106 21.61 -3.23 -18.73
CA LEU A 106 21.73 -2.04 -17.89
C LEU A 106 20.53 -1.10 -18.07
N LEU A 107 20.12 -0.85 -19.31
CA LEU A 107 18.98 0.01 -19.61
C LEU A 107 17.68 -0.54 -19.01
N LEU A 108 17.42 -1.84 -19.18
CA LEU A 108 16.29 -2.55 -18.58
C LEU A 108 16.33 -2.45 -17.05
N ALA A 109 17.49 -2.66 -16.43
CA ALA A 109 17.66 -2.57 -14.98
C ALA A 109 17.36 -1.16 -14.46
N CYS A 110 17.94 -0.13 -15.08
CA CYS A 110 17.69 1.26 -14.71
C CYS A 110 16.23 1.65 -14.89
N TRP A 111 15.59 1.23 -15.99
CA TRP A 111 14.17 1.50 -16.23
C TRP A 111 13.28 0.82 -15.18
N ARG A 112 13.50 -0.46 -14.90
CA ARG A 112 12.76 -1.19 -13.86
C ARG A 112 12.95 -0.58 -12.48
N LEU A 113 14.16 -0.18 -12.12
CA LEU A 113 14.45 0.48 -10.85
C LEU A 113 13.71 1.81 -10.73
N LYS A 114 13.71 2.65 -11.78
CA LYS A 114 12.94 3.90 -11.81
C LYS A 114 11.44 3.66 -11.61
N VAL A 115 10.88 2.65 -12.27
CA VAL A 115 9.46 2.29 -12.12
C VAL A 115 9.15 1.81 -10.69
N LEU A 116 10.01 0.97 -10.11
CA LEU A 116 9.86 0.45 -8.75
C LEU A 116 9.91 1.58 -7.70
N VAL A 117 10.89 2.47 -7.80
CA VAL A 117 11.03 3.64 -6.91
C VAL A 117 9.82 4.56 -7.03
N GLY A 118 9.36 4.85 -8.26
CA GLY A 118 8.18 5.68 -8.49
C GLY A 118 6.90 5.08 -7.91
N ARG A 119 6.71 3.76 -8.01
CA ARG A 119 5.54 3.06 -7.44
C ARG A 119 5.57 3.04 -5.91
N GLY A 120 6.74 2.86 -5.30
CA GLY A 120 6.87 2.82 -3.83
C GLY A 120 6.54 4.15 -3.15
N ALA A 121 6.89 5.28 -3.77
CA ALA A 121 6.52 6.61 -3.24
C ALA A 121 5.01 6.89 -3.29
N GLN A 122 4.32 6.32 -4.29
CA GLN A 122 2.88 6.53 -4.52
C GLN A 122 2.00 5.56 -3.72
N SER A 123 2.46 4.32 -3.51
CA SER A 123 1.63 3.23 -2.96
C SER A 123 1.15 3.43 -1.52
N PHE A 124 1.76 4.35 -0.76
CA PHE A 124 1.35 4.67 0.62
C PHE A 124 0.98 6.15 0.82
N ALA A 125 1.01 6.96 -0.23
CA ALA A 125 0.70 8.38 -0.13
C ALA A 125 -0.79 8.59 0.21
N ALA A 126 -1.68 7.99 -0.59
CA ALA A 126 -3.13 8.06 -0.37
C ALA A 126 -3.53 7.50 1.01
N THR A 127 -3.00 6.33 1.40
CA THR A 127 -3.30 5.72 2.70
C THR A 127 -2.81 6.57 3.87
N ARG A 128 -1.64 7.23 3.75
CA ARG A 128 -1.12 8.14 4.79
C ARG A 128 -1.92 9.43 4.88
N GLU A 129 -2.35 9.99 3.75
CA GLU A 129 -3.21 11.17 3.72
C GLU A 129 -4.57 10.88 4.34
N GLU A 130 -5.15 9.72 4.03
CA GLU A 130 -6.43 9.29 4.57
C GLU A 130 -6.35 8.99 6.08
N LEU A 131 -5.28 8.34 6.55
CA LEU A 131 -5.00 8.18 7.98
C LEU A 131 -4.80 9.51 8.69
N ALA A 132 -4.05 10.45 8.09
CA ALA A 132 -3.83 11.77 8.67
C ALA A 132 -5.15 12.56 8.78
N ALA A 133 -6.00 12.50 7.76
CA ALA A 133 -7.34 13.09 7.79
C ALA A 133 -8.21 12.48 8.89
N GLY A 134 -8.17 11.14 9.06
CA GLY A 134 -8.86 10.43 10.13
C GLY A 134 -8.40 10.86 11.52
N PHE A 135 -7.09 10.98 11.76
CA PHE A 135 -6.56 11.47 13.03
C PHE A 135 -6.96 12.93 13.33
N VAL A 136 -6.97 13.81 12.32
CA VAL A 136 -7.41 15.20 12.47
C VAL A 136 -8.89 15.28 12.83
N ALA A 137 -9.74 14.46 12.19
CA ALA A 137 -11.16 14.38 12.52
C ALA A 137 -11.38 13.88 13.95
N LEU A 138 -10.67 12.83 14.38
CA LEU A 138 -10.76 12.29 15.73
C LEU A 138 -10.36 13.34 16.79
N ARG A 139 -9.26 14.05 16.55
CA ARG A 139 -8.76 15.11 17.43
C ARG A 139 -9.73 16.30 17.56
N ARG A 140 -10.55 16.58 16.54
CA ARG A 140 -11.57 17.66 16.62
C ARG A 140 -12.82 17.26 17.40
N THR A 141 -13.02 15.96 17.62
CA THR A 141 -14.23 15.41 18.22
C THR A 141 -14.06 15.13 19.72
N ILE A 142 -12.80 15.07 20.20
CA ILE A 142 -12.39 14.98 21.62
C ILE A 142 -12.11 16.39 22.13
#